data_AF-A0A7X7MKC7-F1
#
_entry.id   AF-A0A7X7MKC7-F1
#
_cell.length_a   1.000
_cell.length_b   1.000
_cell.length_c   1.000
_cell.angle_alpha   90.00
_cell.angle_beta   90.00
_cell.angle_gamma   90.00
#
_symmetry.space_group_name_H-M   'P 1'
#
loop_
_entity.id
_entity.type
_entity.pdbx_description
1 polymer ?
#
loop_
_entity_poly.entity_id
_entity_poly.type
_entity_poly.pdbx_seq_one_letter_code
_entity_poly.pdbx_strand_id
1 'polypeptide(L)'
;MIHDSCAKMFCRPLAFLILAAFCCCALAQEAAPNVEVDEVDEEEVDTAAPVADWRAERDEILKQIKKNVDDYVNKTVTRGKTTQFIVMSINRGLNQPDRGGNFRNLRGVNMKEWQWDDTDKGVSIPEPQKSLSDIIEQRSADIENRVRKRYPESKRAQFEIDAREKYKMFEKNTTVSFVLRGGVGTNTRVEGIFHNLTSERVQVGKRFITRKDLDEDTEAKFYRDKNAIRIKTYIENMNNQYDATIANTIEELKHRELPPEFHTSGYVPDPAMEGSNIKTAKPEYWVPRRELHTRIYNLLRDLARKTFTPIETKRLFTEKGFIEGENEEGKIEWMPQAEYDRIQALKQATQAQPGAEGAPNPDGMPPDEPPPPM
;
A
#
# COMPACT_ATOMS: atom_id res chain seq x y z
N MET A 1 4.65 21.03 50.44
CA MET A 1 3.83 22.25 50.66
C MET A 1 3.24 22.60 49.30
N ILE A 2 2.02 22.16 48.96
CA ILE A 2 0.72 22.67 49.45
C ILE A 2 0.61 24.16 49.05
N HIS A 3 -0.34 24.71 48.30
CA HIS A 3 -1.69 24.38 47.78
C HIS A 3 -1.83 25.24 46.47
N ASP A 4 -2.45 24.85 45.35
CA ASP A 4 -3.87 24.47 45.10
C ASP A 4 -4.75 25.65 44.63
N SER A 5 -5.70 25.30 43.75
CA SER A 5 -6.95 25.99 43.39
C SER A 5 -6.91 27.12 42.34
N CYS A 6 -7.86 27.26 41.39
CA CYS A 6 -9.02 26.46 40.98
C CYS A 6 -9.66 27.15 39.75
N ALA A 7 -9.93 26.41 38.66
CA ALA A 7 -11.00 26.63 37.67
C ALA A 7 -10.96 25.45 36.68
N LYS A 8 -11.71 24.34 36.84
CA LYS A 8 -13.13 24.09 36.49
C LYS A 8 -13.52 24.72 35.14
N MET A 9 -14.20 24.09 34.18
CA MET A 9 -14.82 22.77 33.95
C MET A 9 -15.37 22.82 32.48
N PHE A 10 -15.82 21.68 31.92
CA PHE A 10 -16.46 21.48 30.58
C PHE A 10 -15.46 21.29 29.41
N CYS A 11 -15.53 20.29 28.50
CA CYS A 11 -16.63 19.44 28.05
C CYS A 11 -16.13 18.15 27.36
N ARG A 12 -16.69 17.00 27.80
CA ARG A 12 -17.02 15.69 27.18
C ARG A 12 -16.35 15.18 25.86
N PRO A 13 -16.05 13.85 25.77
CA PRO A 13 -15.62 13.20 24.54
C PRO A 13 -16.80 12.68 23.67
N LEU A 14 -16.69 12.93 22.37
CA LEU A 14 -17.05 12.08 21.22
C LEU A 14 -18.01 10.90 21.46
N ALA A 15 -19.31 11.20 21.46
CA ALA A 15 -20.39 10.33 21.00
C ALA A 15 -21.51 11.26 20.50
N PHE A 16 -22.33 10.81 19.55
CA PHE A 16 -23.39 11.54 18.82
C PHE A 16 -22.95 12.26 17.54
N LEU A 17 -23.15 11.59 16.39
CA LEU A 17 -23.51 12.27 15.14
C LEU A 17 -24.14 11.32 14.08
N ILE A 18 -25.04 10.41 14.46
CA ILE A 18 -26.01 9.79 13.52
C ILE A 18 -27.33 9.52 14.28
N LEU A 19 -28.16 10.53 14.49
CA LEU A 19 -29.57 10.36 14.90
C LEU A 19 -30.35 11.66 14.64
N ALA A 20 -30.61 11.97 13.38
CA ALA A 20 -31.50 13.06 12.97
C ALA A 20 -32.03 12.82 11.55
N ALA A 21 -32.97 11.89 11.40
CA ALA A 21 -33.85 11.79 10.23
C ALA A 21 -35.03 10.85 10.52
N PHE A 22 -35.85 11.14 11.54
CA PHE A 22 -37.19 10.54 11.66
C PHE A 22 -38.13 11.50 12.38
N CYS A 23 -38.70 12.43 11.61
CA CYS A 23 -39.96 13.10 11.95
C CYS A 23 -40.51 13.75 10.67
N CYS A 24 -41.52 13.12 10.05
CA CYS A 24 -42.68 13.76 9.41
C CYS A 24 -43.53 12.70 8.68
N CYS A 25 -44.86 12.93 8.68
CA CYS A 25 -45.98 12.14 8.13
C CYS A 25 -46.47 11.04 9.09
N ALA A 26 -47.31 11.30 10.10
CA ALA A 26 -48.66 11.90 10.11
C ALA A 26 -49.73 11.06 9.36
N LEU A 27 -50.53 10.37 10.19
CA LEU A 27 -51.99 10.21 10.14
C LEU A 27 -52.68 10.10 8.76
N ALA A 28 -53.26 8.93 8.50
CA ALA A 28 -54.53 8.81 7.80
C ALA A 28 -55.34 7.67 8.45
N GLN A 29 -56.57 8.02 8.83
CA GLN A 29 -57.56 7.24 9.54
C GLN A 29 -58.75 7.12 8.59
N GLU A 30 -59.02 5.92 8.06
CA GLU A 30 -60.27 5.57 7.38
C GLU A 30 -60.59 4.11 7.77
N ALA A 31 -61.58 3.92 8.65
CA ALA A 31 -62.97 3.64 8.32
C ALA A 31 -63.20 2.13 8.13
N ALA A 32 -63.64 1.49 9.21
CA ALA A 32 -64.17 0.14 9.20
C ALA A 32 -65.48 0.07 8.41
N PRO A 33 -65.73 -1.01 7.66
CA PRO A 33 -67.09 -1.46 7.38
C PRO A 33 -67.49 -2.58 8.35
N ASN A 34 -68.66 -2.40 8.96
CA ASN A 34 -69.49 -3.48 9.48
C ASN A 34 -69.76 -4.47 8.35
N VAL A 35 -69.55 -5.77 8.60
CA VAL A 35 -70.19 -6.84 7.83
C VAL A 35 -70.75 -7.85 8.82
N GLU A 36 -71.98 -8.24 8.51
CA GLU A 36 -72.91 -9.06 9.27
C GLU A 36 -72.36 -10.44 9.63
N VAL A 37 -72.86 -10.92 10.76
CA VAL A 37 -72.74 -12.29 11.24
C VAL A 37 -73.67 -13.15 10.40
N ASP A 38 -73.11 -14.04 9.58
CA ASP A 38 -73.83 -15.21 9.07
C ASP A 38 -73.28 -16.45 9.76
N GLU A 39 -74.20 -17.21 10.33
CA GLU A 39 -74.01 -18.44 11.06
C GLU A 39 -73.92 -19.64 10.10
N VAL A 40 -72.99 -20.55 10.42
CA VAL A 40 -73.00 -21.99 10.13
C VAL A 40 -72.69 -22.42 8.69
N ASP A 41 -71.50 -22.98 8.50
CA ASP A 41 -71.40 -24.40 8.12
C ASP A 41 -70.04 -24.95 8.59
N GLU A 42 -70.09 -26.02 9.39
CA GLU A 42 -68.93 -26.82 9.77
C GLU A 42 -68.47 -27.63 8.55
N GLU A 43 -67.67 -27.02 7.68
CA GLU A 43 -66.89 -27.77 6.70
C GLU A 43 -65.58 -28.24 7.32
N GLU A 44 -65.48 -29.56 7.38
CA GLU A 44 -64.32 -30.40 7.65
C GLU A 44 -63.01 -29.74 7.19
N VAL A 45 -62.22 -29.25 8.15
CA VAL A 45 -60.90 -28.67 7.90
C VAL A 45 -59.99 -29.79 7.39
N ASP A 46 -59.85 -29.85 6.07
CA ASP A 46 -58.79 -30.59 5.40
C ASP A 46 -57.45 -29.92 5.78
N THR A 47 -56.86 -30.36 6.90
CA THR A 47 -55.53 -29.95 7.37
C THR A 47 -54.46 -30.53 6.45
N ALA A 48 -54.38 -30.02 5.24
CA ALA A 48 -53.23 -30.16 4.36
C ALA A 48 -53.01 -28.82 3.66
N ALA A 49 -52.71 -27.78 4.46
CA ALA A 49 -52.11 -26.57 3.94
C ALA A 49 -50.90 -26.97 3.08
N PRO A 50 -50.79 -26.50 1.82
CA PRO A 50 -49.61 -26.76 1.03
C PRO A 50 -48.44 -26.20 1.83
N VAL A 51 -47.46 -27.06 2.14
CA VAL A 51 -46.21 -26.65 2.77
C VAL A 51 -45.60 -25.61 1.82
N ALA A 52 -45.88 -24.34 2.07
CA ALA A 52 -45.30 -23.24 1.34
C ALA A 52 -43.80 -23.45 1.45
N ASP A 53 -43.13 -23.60 0.30
CA ASP A 53 -41.71 -23.86 0.26
C ASP A 53 -41.00 -22.63 0.85
N TRP A 54 -40.75 -22.67 2.15
CA TRP A 54 -40.16 -21.58 2.92
C TRP A 54 -38.79 -21.20 2.37
N ARG A 55 -38.16 -22.08 1.59
CA ARG A 55 -36.95 -21.80 0.82
C ARG A 55 -37.21 -20.82 -0.32
N ALA A 56 -38.33 -20.93 -1.03
CA ALA A 56 -38.72 -19.96 -2.06
C ALA A 56 -39.02 -18.58 -1.46
N GLU A 57 -39.67 -18.53 -0.28
CA GLU A 57 -39.88 -17.28 0.45
C GLU A 57 -38.54 -16.70 0.94
N ARG A 58 -37.65 -17.53 1.49
CA ARG A 58 -36.29 -17.14 1.88
C ARG A 58 -35.51 -16.56 0.71
N ASP A 59 -35.58 -17.18 -0.47
CA ASP A 59 -34.89 -16.69 -1.67
C ASP A 59 -35.43 -15.31 -2.10
N GLU A 60 -36.72 -15.07 -1.96
CA GLU A 60 -37.32 -13.76 -2.21
C GLU A 60 -36.86 -12.70 -1.18
N ILE A 61 -36.76 -13.08 0.11
CA ILE A 61 -36.19 -12.22 1.15
C ILE A 61 -34.72 -11.89 0.83
N LEU A 62 -33.92 -12.86 0.37
CA LEU A 62 -32.53 -12.63 -0.04
C LEU A 62 -32.42 -11.70 -1.25
N LYS A 63 -33.30 -11.81 -2.24
CA LYS A 63 -33.37 -10.84 -3.36
C LYS A 63 -33.72 -9.44 -2.86
N GLN A 64 -34.67 -9.31 -1.94
CA GLN A 64 -35.05 -8.03 -1.37
C GLN A 64 -33.91 -7.42 -0.54
N ILE A 65 -33.20 -8.22 0.28
CA ILE A 65 -32.00 -7.79 1.00
C ILE A 65 -30.96 -7.25 0.01
N LYS A 66 -30.67 -8.00 -1.06
CA LYS A 66 -29.71 -7.58 -2.08
C LYS A 66 -30.10 -6.24 -2.70
N LYS A 67 -31.37 -6.06 -3.07
CA LYS A 67 -31.90 -4.79 -3.61
C LYS A 67 -31.75 -3.64 -2.62
N ASN A 68 -32.16 -3.84 -1.35
CA ASN A 68 -32.05 -2.81 -0.32
C ASN A 68 -30.59 -2.42 -0.03
N VAL A 69 -29.69 -3.41 -0.02
CA VAL A 69 -28.25 -3.17 0.12
C VAL A 69 -27.69 -2.40 -1.08
N ASP A 70 -28.06 -2.78 -2.30
CA ASP A 70 -27.66 -2.07 -3.52
C ASP A 70 -28.13 -0.61 -3.50
N ASP A 71 -29.39 -0.37 -3.16
CA ASP A 71 -29.99 0.97 -3.06
C ASP A 71 -29.29 1.80 -1.98
N TYR A 72 -29.04 1.21 -0.80
CA TYR A 72 -28.30 1.87 0.27
C TYR A 72 -26.88 2.24 -0.16
N VAL A 73 -26.15 1.31 -0.79
CA VAL A 73 -24.77 1.53 -1.24
C VAL A 73 -24.73 2.59 -2.33
N ASN A 74 -25.66 2.59 -3.28
CA ASN A 74 -25.76 3.60 -4.34
C ASN A 74 -26.07 5.00 -3.78
N LYS A 75 -26.92 5.11 -2.75
CA LYS A 75 -27.24 6.37 -2.09
C LYS A 75 -26.10 6.87 -1.18
N THR A 76 -25.39 5.94 -0.54
CA THR A 76 -24.39 6.25 0.49
C THR A 76 -23.01 6.49 -0.10
N VAL A 77 -22.61 5.74 -1.12
CA VAL A 77 -21.29 5.80 -1.75
C VAL A 77 -21.44 6.23 -3.20
N THR A 78 -21.46 7.55 -3.41
CA THR A 78 -21.42 8.18 -4.74
C THR A 78 -19.99 8.60 -5.08
N ARG A 79 -19.74 8.88 -6.36
CA ARG A 79 -18.43 9.37 -6.81
C ARG A 79 -18.07 10.71 -6.17
N GLY A 80 -19.01 11.65 -6.08
CA GLY A 80 -18.80 12.90 -5.35
C GLY A 80 -18.46 12.70 -3.86
N LYS A 81 -19.11 11.75 -3.17
CA LYS A 81 -18.76 11.43 -1.76
C LYS A 81 -17.39 10.77 -1.65
N THR A 82 -16.98 9.96 -2.62
CA THR A 82 -15.61 9.42 -2.70
C THR A 82 -14.59 10.52 -2.88
N THR A 83 -14.84 11.51 -3.75
CA THR A 83 -13.98 12.70 -3.89
C THR A 83 -13.83 13.43 -2.55
N GLN A 84 -14.93 13.68 -1.85
CA GLN A 84 -14.90 14.33 -0.53
C GLN A 84 -14.09 13.52 0.49
N PHE A 85 -14.27 12.20 0.51
CA PHE A 85 -13.48 11.31 1.37
C PHE A 85 -11.99 11.43 1.06
N ILE A 86 -11.58 11.34 -0.21
CA ILE A 86 -10.17 11.45 -0.61
C ILE A 86 -9.59 12.80 -0.20
N VAL A 87 -10.25 13.90 -0.56
CA VAL A 87 -9.79 15.26 -0.23
C VAL A 87 -9.64 15.45 1.28
N MET A 88 -10.62 14.98 2.06
CA MET A 88 -10.55 15.02 3.52
C MET A 88 -9.37 14.19 4.06
N SER A 89 -9.18 12.98 3.55
CA SER A 89 -8.10 12.07 3.98
C SER A 89 -6.72 12.65 3.66
N ILE A 90 -6.55 13.31 2.50
CA ILE A 90 -5.29 13.98 2.14
C ILE A 90 -5.03 15.19 3.05
N ASN A 91 -6.02 16.07 3.24
CA ASN A 91 -5.89 17.27 4.06
C ASN A 91 -5.54 16.91 5.51
N ARG A 92 -6.19 15.88 6.07
CA ARG A 92 -5.91 15.38 7.41
C ARG A 92 -4.63 14.53 7.47
N GLY A 93 -4.09 14.09 6.34
CA GLY A 93 -2.92 13.21 6.26
C GLY A 93 -3.18 11.86 6.93
N LEU A 94 -4.36 11.28 6.69
CA LEU A 94 -4.74 10.02 7.31
C LEU A 94 -4.00 8.85 6.69
N ASN A 95 -3.58 7.91 7.53
CA ASN A 95 -3.16 6.58 7.09
C ASN A 95 -4.31 5.60 7.34
N GLN A 96 -4.90 5.07 6.26
CA GLN A 96 -6.04 4.16 6.32
C GLN A 96 -5.78 2.95 5.43
N PRO A 97 -4.97 1.96 5.88
CA PRO A 97 -4.64 0.78 5.09
C PRO A 97 -5.90 0.06 4.57
N ASP A 98 -6.93 -0.07 5.39
CA ASP A 98 -8.21 -0.71 5.02
C ASP A 98 -9.09 0.13 4.08
N ARG A 99 -8.74 1.39 3.82
CA ARG A 99 -9.56 2.34 3.03
C ARG A 99 -8.76 3.08 1.94
N GLY A 100 -7.72 2.44 1.43
CA GLY A 100 -6.95 2.95 0.29
C GLY A 100 -5.54 3.43 0.60
N GLY A 101 -5.02 3.17 1.81
CA GLY A 101 -3.61 3.36 2.13
C GLY A 101 -3.27 4.70 2.81
N ASN A 102 -2.05 5.17 2.61
CA ASN A 102 -1.48 6.34 3.25
C ASN A 102 -1.71 7.63 2.44
N PHE A 103 -2.80 8.34 2.73
CA PHE A 103 -3.16 9.59 2.04
C PHE A 103 -2.20 10.75 2.33
N ARG A 104 -1.29 10.62 3.30
CA ARG A 104 -0.21 11.60 3.50
C ARG A 104 0.70 11.70 2.27
N ASN A 105 0.83 10.61 1.51
CA ASN A 105 1.69 10.54 0.32
C ASN A 105 1.19 11.42 -0.83
N LEU A 106 -0.10 11.77 -0.80
CA LEU A 106 -0.77 12.64 -1.74
C LEU A 106 -0.78 14.11 -1.31
N ARG A 107 -0.14 14.50 -0.20
CA ARG A 107 -0.09 15.91 0.20
C ARG A 107 0.65 16.74 -0.85
N GLY A 108 0.02 17.84 -1.28
CA GLY A 108 0.54 18.73 -2.32
C GLY A 108 -0.11 18.52 -3.69
N VAL A 109 -0.97 17.51 -3.87
CA VAL A 109 -1.74 17.36 -5.11
C VAL A 109 -2.81 18.44 -5.23
N ASN A 110 -3.16 18.81 -6.46
CA ASN A 110 -4.21 19.80 -6.73
C ASN A 110 -5.60 19.19 -6.49
N MET A 111 -6.31 19.69 -5.47
CA MET A 111 -7.64 19.18 -5.09
C MET A 111 -8.72 19.40 -6.16
N LYS A 112 -8.58 20.43 -7.01
CA LYS A 112 -9.54 20.68 -8.10
C LYS A 112 -9.54 19.57 -9.14
N GLU A 113 -8.40 18.90 -9.30
CA GLU A 113 -8.24 17.82 -10.28
C GLU A 113 -8.82 16.47 -9.82
N TRP A 114 -9.32 16.40 -8.58
CA TRP A 114 -10.05 15.25 -8.05
C TRP A 114 -11.56 15.34 -8.25
N GLN A 115 -12.06 16.48 -8.74
CA GLN A 115 -13.49 16.69 -8.89
C GLN A 115 -14.08 15.68 -9.89
N TRP A 116 -15.06 14.94 -9.40
CA TRP A 116 -15.93 14.12 -10.21
C TRP A 116 -17.25 14.88 -10.34
N ASP A 117 -17.55 15.40 -11.53
CA ASP A 117 -18.84 16.05 -11.77
C ASP A 117 -19.89 14.96 -12.00
N ASP A 118 -20.81 14.82 -11.04
CA ASP A 118 -21.96 13.91 -11.11
C ASP A 118 -23.14 14.54 -11.89
N THR A 119 -23.01 15.76 -12.41
CA THR A 119 -24.00 16.31 -13.35
C THR A 119 -23.82 15.68 -14.75
N ASP A 120 -24.91 15.48 -15.48
CA ASP A 120 -25.00 14.84 -16.82
C ASP A 120 -24.10 15.45 -17.93
N LYS A 121 -23.19 16.38 -17.59
CA LYS A 121 -22.21 17.03 -18.47
C LYS A 121 -20.89 16.28 -18.59
N GLY A 122 -20.71 15.14 -17.91
CA GLY A 122 -19.63 14.20 -18.21
C GLY A 122 -18.21 14.65 -17.88
N VAL A 123 -18.03 15.62 -16.98
CA VAL A 123 -16.69 16.05 -16.53
C VAL A 123 -16.16 15.06 -15.49
N SER A 124 -15.70 13.91 -16.00
CA SER A 124 -14.95 12.92 -15.23
C SER A 124 -13.50 13.36 -15.01
N ILE A 125 -12.84 12.79 -14.00
CA ILE A 125 -11.39 12.96 -13.83
C ILE A 125 -10.72 12.56 -15.15
N PRO A 126 -9.99 13.48 -15.82
CA PRO A 126 -9.47 13.23 -17.15
C PRO A 126 -8.48 12.07 -17.11
N GLU A 127 -8.53 11.24 -18.14
CA GLU A 127 -7.50 10.23 -18.34
C GLU A 127 -6.19 10.88 -18.79
N PRO A 128 -5.04 10.33 -18.34
CA PRO A 128 -3.75 10.80 -18.78
C PRO A 128 -3.64 10.64 -20.30
N GLN A 129 -3.26 11.73 -20.98
CA GLN A 129 -3.11 11.75 -22.45
C GLN A 129 -1.82 11.06 -22.92
N LYS A 130 -0.83 10.94 -22.02
CA LYS A 130 0.46 10.31 -22.26
C LYS A 130 0.69 9.23 -21.22
N SER A 131 1.31 8.13 -21.63
CA SER A 131 1.72 7.10 -20.68
C SER A 131 2.89 7.58 -19.82
N LEU A 132 3.09 6.96 -18.65
CA LEU A 132 4.26 7.24 -17.80
C LEU A 132 5.58 6.99 -18.55
N SER A 133 5.65 5.95 -19.38
CA SER A 133 6.84 5.65 -20.18
C SER A 133 7.15 6.77 -21.18
N ASP A 134 6.13 7.27 -21.89
CA ASP A 134 6.33 8.34 -22.87
C ASP A 134 6.80 9.63 -22.19
N ILE A 135 6.24 9.93 -21.01
CA ILE A 135 6.65 11.08 -20.19
C ILE A 135 8.12 10.94 -19.77
N ILE A 136 8.51 9.76 -19.29
CA ILE A 136 9.89 9.48 -18.87
C ILE A 136 10.83 9.61 -20.05
N GLU A 137 10.52 9.00 -21.19
CA GLU A 137 11.37 9.04 -22.38
C GLU A 137 11.56 10.48 -22.86
N GLN A 138 10.44 11.22 -23.04
CA GLN A 138 10.48 12.59 -23.53
C GLN A 138 11.27 13.52 -22.60
N ARG A 139 11.02 13.44 -21.29
CA ARG A 139 11.70 14.30 -20.31
C ARG A 139 13.13 13.89 -20.06
N SER A 140 13.43 12.59 -20.04
CA SER A 140 14.80 12.09 -19.90
C SER A 140 15.66 12.51 -21.08
N ALA A 141 15.14 12.42 -22.31
CA ALA A 141 15.86 12.87 -23.50
C ALA A 141 16.14 14.38 -23.46
N ASP A 142 15.19 15.21 -23.01
CA ASP A 142 15.41 16.65 -22.83
C ASP A 142 16.46 16.96 -21.74
N ILE A 143 16.40 16.26 -20.60
CA ILE A 143 17.42 16.34 -19.54
C ILE A 143 18.80 15.98 -20.10
N GLU A 144 18.92 14.83 -20.76
CA GLU A 144 20.18 14.33 -21.32
C GLU A 144 20.77 15.29 -22.36
N ASN A 145 19.93 15.86 -23.23
CA ASN A 145 20.35 16.87 -24.20
C ASN A 145 20.86 18.16 -23.52
N ARG A 146 20.19 18.63 -22.46
CA ARG A 146 20.64 19.80 -21.69
C ARG A 146 21.95 19.53 -20.95
N VAL A 147 22.09 18.35 -20.36
CA VAL A 147 23.32 17.95 -19.67
C VAL A 147 24.46 17.80 -20.67
N ARG A 148 24.25 17.18 -21.85
CA ARG A 148 25.28 17.06 -22.89
C ARG A 148 25.79 18.42 -23.38
N LYS A 149 24.91 19.43 -23.48
CA LYS A 149 25.32 20.81 -23.80
C LYS A 149 26.16 21.44 -22.69
N ARG A 150 25.86 21.14 -21.42
CA ARG A 150 26.60 21.64 -20.25
C ARG A 150 27.93 20.93 -20.02
N TYR A 151 28.01 19.65 -20.39
CA TYR A 151 29.15 18.77 -20.24
C TYR A 151 29.60 18.24 -21.60
N PRO A 152 30.24 19.09 -22.43
CA PRO A 152 30.65 18.71 -23.76
C PRO A 152 31.84 17.74 -23.74
N GLU A 153 31.85 16.81 -24.69
CA GLU A 153 32.94 15.84 -24.88
C GLU A 153 34.31 16.52 -25.12
N SER A 154 34.32 17.77 -25.62
CA SER A 154 35.54 18.55 -25.80
C SER A 154 36.33 18.75 -24.50
N LYS A 155 35.69 18.70 -23.32
CA LYS A 155 36.40 18.75 -22.04
C LYS A 155 37.29 17.54 -21.81
N ARG A 156 37.00 16.38 -22.41
CA ARG A 156 37.84 15.18 -22.27
C ARG A 156 39.22 15.35 -22.90
N ALA A 157 39.32 16.12 -23.98
CA ALA A 157 40.61 16.45 -24.61
C ALA A 157 41.52 17.23 -23.65
N GLN A 158 40.94 18.04 -22.76
CA GLN A 158 41.70 18.76 -21.73
C GLN A 158 42.35 17.80 -20.74
N PHE A 159 41.70 16.67 -20.40
CA PHE A 159 42.28 15.68 -19.48
C PHE A 159 43.58 15.07 -20.01
N GLU A 160 43.71 14.91 -21.34
CA GLU A 160 44.97 14.44 -21.93
C GLU A 160 46.09 15.47 -21.79
N ILE A 161 45.77 16.76 -21.99
CA ILE A 161 46.71 17.87 -21.84
C ILE A 161 47.15 17.96 -20.37
N ASP A 162 46.19 17.97 -19.45
CA ASP A 162 46.44 18.04 -18.00
C ASP A 162 47.25 16.83 -17.52
N ALA A 163 47.00 15.63 -18.05
CA ALA A 163 47.76 14.42 -17.73
C ALA A 163 49.23 14.55 -18.17
N ARG A 164 49.45 15.01 -19.42
CA ARG A 164 50.80 15.19 -19.98
C ARG A 164 51.57 16.27 -19.24
N GLU A 165 50.90 17.33 -18.80
CA GLU A 165 51.51 18.39 -18.00
C GLU A 165 51.83 17.89 -16.58
N LYS A 166 50.87 17.24 -15.91
CA LYS A 166 51.04 16.72 -14.53
C LYS A 166 52.18 15.71 -14.43
N TYR A 167 52.29 14.81 -15.40
CA TYR A 167 53.33 13.79 -15.48
C TYR A 167 54.43 14.15 -16.49
N LYS A 168 54.67 15.43 -16.74
CA LYS A 168 55.80 15.85 -17.56
C LYS A 168 57.10 15.29 -16.95
N MET A 169 57.85 14.56 -17.77
CA MET A 169 59.09 13.93 -17.33
C MET A 169 60.16 14.99 -17.03
N PHE A 170 60.99 14.72 -16.02
CA PHE A 170 62.12 15.59 -15.71
C PHE A 170 63.25 15.40 -16.72
N GLU A 171 63.77 16.52 -17.22
CA GLU A 171 64.93 16.53 -18.10
C GLU A 171 66.22 16.52 -17.28
N LYS A 172 67.27 15.86 -17.79
CA LYS A 172 68.58 15.88 -17.13
C LYS A 172 69.07 17.32 -16.97
N ASN A 173 69.72 17.59 -15.86
CA ASN A 173 70.21 18.89 -15.41
C ASN A 173 69.11 19.90 -15.02
N THR A 174 67.88 19.46 -14.76
CA THR A 174 66.82 20.32 -14.20
C THR A 174 66.75 20.22 -12.69
N THR A 175 66.32 21.31 -12.04
CA THR A 175 66.06 21.31 -10.59
C THR A 175 64.77 20.56 -10.29
N VAL A 176 64.85 19.55 -9.42
CA VAL A 176 63.72 18.73 -8.99
C VAL A 176 63.54 18.83 -7.48
N SER A 177 62.28 18.75 -7.03
CA SER A 177 61.91 18.75 -5.62
C SER A 177 60.79 17.75 -5.40
N PHE A 178 60.99 16.78 -4.50
CA PHE A 178 59.99 15.76 -4.16
C PHE A 178 60.23 15.19 -2.76
N VAL A 179 59.26 14.43 -2.24
CA VAL A 179 59.31 13.84 -0.90
C VAL A 179 59.46 12.33 -1.02
N LEU A 180 60.38 11.74 -0.26
CA LEU A 180 60.55 10.28 -0.21
C LEU A 180 59.42 9.64 0.61
N ARG A 181 58.86 8.54 0.12
CA ARG A 181 57.84 7.76 0.86
C ARG A 181 58.40 6.51 1.53
N GLY A 182 59.62 6.09 1.18
CA GLY A 182 60.27 4.91 1.76
C GLY A 182 61.76 5.11 2.02
N GLY A 183 62.38 4.07 2.58
CA GLY A 183 63.83 3.97 2.74
C GLY A 183 64.41 4.83 3.87
N VAL A 184 65.72 5.07 3.80
CA VAL A 184 66.45 5.89 4.79
C VAL A 184 66.16 7.37 4.49
N GLY A 185 65.34 7.99 5.34
CA GLY A 185 64.88 9.37 5.15
C GLY A 185 63.46 9.49 4.61
N THR A 186 62.54 8.57 4.96
CA THR A 186 61.09 8.72 4.73
C THR A 186 60.59 10.10 5.16
N ASN A 187 59.68 10.68 4.37
CA ASN A 187 59.14 12.04 4.53
C ASN A 187 60.18 13.17 4.42
N THR A 188 61.41 12.87 3.98
CA THR A 188 62.42 13.90 3.73
C THR A 188 62.19 14.50 2.34
N ARG A 189 62.18 15.84 2.28
CA ARG A 189 62.17 16.58 1.03
C ARG A 189 63.57 16.54 0.41
N VAL A 190 63.66 16.03 -0.81
CA VAL A 190 64.87 16.02 -1.63
C VAL A 190 64.75 17.15 -2.63
N GLU A 191 65.75 18.04 -2.64
CA GLU A 191 65.87 19.10 -3.63
C GLU A 191 67.27 19.09 -4.24
N GLY A 192 67.36 19.29 -5.56
CA GLY A 192 68.63 19.39 -6.24
C GLY A 192 68.52 19.20 -7.75
N ILE A 193 69.67 19.11 -8.41
CA ILE A 193 69.74 18.92 -9.86
C ILE A 193 69.64 17.43 -10.19
N PHE A 194 68.71 17.05 -11.06
CA PHE A 194 68.62 15.69 -11.58
C PHE A 194 69.78 15.42 -12.54
N HIS A 195 70.73 14.56 -12.16
CA HIS A 195 71.92 14.30 -12.97
C HIS A 195 71.83 13.02 -13.81
N ASN A 196 71.39 11.92 -13.19
CA ASN A 196 71.43 10.61 -13.84
C ASN A 196 70.30 9.69 -13.37
N LEU A 197 69.94 8.74 -14.24
CA LEU A 197 68.87 7.78 -14.04
C LEU A 197 69.36 6.38 -14.42
N THR A 198 69.25 5.43 -13.50
CA THR A 198 69.41 3.99 -13.77
C THR A 198 68.07 3.29 -13.58
N SER A 199 67.97 2.01 -13.95
CA SER A 199 66.76 1.19 -13.77
C SER A 199 66.26 1.15 -12.32
N GLU A 200 67.16 1.27 -11.34
CA GLU A 200 66.87 1.14 -9.91
C GLU A 200 67.07 2.43 -9.09
N ARG A 201 67.79 3.44 -9.61
CA ARG A 201 68.15 4.63 -8.83
C ARG A 201 68.09 5.92 -9.64
N VAL A 202 67.78 7.01 -8.94
CA VAL A 202 67.81 8.39 -9.45
C VAL A 202 68.91 9.16 -8.71
N GLN A 203 69.76 9.88 -9.44
CA GLN A 203 70.78 10.75 -8.86
C GLN A 203 70.29 12.20 -8.85
N VAL A 204 70.14 12.76 -7.65
CA VAL A 204 69.76 14.17 -7.42
C VAL A 204 70.88 14.84 -6.61
N GLY A 205 71.57 15.81 -7.23
CA GLY A 205 72.81 16.37 -6.70
C GLY A 205 73.85 15.28 -6.45
N LYS A 206 74.29 15.14 -5.19
CA LYS A 206 75.24 14.10 -4.77
C LYS A 206 74.56 12.81 -4.26
N ARG A 207 73.23 12.78 -4.14
CA ARG A 207 72.49 11.67 -3.52
C ARG A 207 71.96 10.71 -4.58
N PHE A 208 72.11 9.41 -4.31
CA PHE A 208 71.40 8.35 -5.03
C PHE A 208 70.16 7.94 -4.24
N ILE A 209 69.02 7.95 -4.91
CA ILE A 209 67.71 7.63 -4.34
C ILE A 209 67.23 6.34 -5.00
N THR A 210 66.77 5.39 -4.20
CA THR A 210 66.23 4.13 -4.73
C THR A 210 64.87 4.38 -5.35
N ARG A 211 64.59 3.74 -6.48
CA ARG A 211 63.30 3.80 -7.17
C ARG A 211 62.13 3.40 -6.27
N LYS A 212 62.33 2.41 -5.39
CA LYS A 212 61.31 1.94 -4.41
C LYS A 212 60.94 2.97 -3.34
N ASP A 213 61.79 3.97 -3.13
CA ASP A 213 61.60 5.01 -2.11
C ASP A 213 60.79 6.20 -2.64
N LEU A 214 60.58 6.26 -3.97
CA LEU A 214 59.75 7.26 -4.64
C LEU A 214 58.26 6.90 -4.53
N ASP A 215 57.42 7.91 -4.38
CA ASP A 215 55.98 7.72 -4.63
C ASP A 215 55.73 7.48 -6.12
N GLU A 216 54.62 6.82 -6.43
CA GLU A 216 54.31 6.38 -7.78
C GLU A 216 54.11 7.56 -8.77
N ASP A 217 53.68 8.73 -8.28
CA ASP A 217 53.50 9.93 -9.10
C ASP A 217 54.86 10.58 -9.43
N THR A 218 55.79 10.61 -8.48
CA THR A 218 57.17 11.06 -8.71
C THR A 218 57.95 10.05 -9.56
N GLU A 219 57.79 8.75 -9.32
CA GLU A 219 58.41 7.68 -10.11
C GLU A 219 58.07 7.84 -11.60
N ALA A 220 56.80 8.15 -11.90
CA ALA A 220 56.34 8.39 -13.26
C ALA A 220 56.91 9.64 -13.93
N LYS A 221 57.51 10.59 -13.19
CA LYS A 221 58.23 11.73 -13.78
C LYS A 221 59.67 11.40 -14.17
N PHE A 222 60.22 10.31 -13.65
CA PHE A 222 61.57 9.84 -13.99
C PHE A 222 61.56 8.66 -14.97
N TYR A 223 60.63 7.73 -14.81
CA TYR A 223 60.62 6.44 -15.50
C TYR A 223 59.50 6.34 -16.55
N ARG A 224 59.87 6.02 -17.80
CA ARG A 224 58.95 6.02 -18.96
C ARG A 224 57.85 4.95 -18.89
N ASP A 225 58.18 3.76 -18.37
CA ASP A 225 57.24 2.66 -18.16
C ASP A 225 56.11 3.07 -17.20
N LYS A 226 56.47 3.76 -16.11
CA LYS A 226 55.50 4.27 -15.13
C LYS A 226 54.77 5.50 -15.61
N ASN A 227 55.44 6.35 -16.39
CA ASN A 227 54.85 7.55 -17.00
C ASN A 227 53.63 7.21 -17.85
N ALA A 228 53.77 6.26 -18.79
CA ALA A 228 52.69 5.87 -19.68
C ALA A 228 51.50 5.29 -18.92
N ILE A 229 51.76 4.47 -17.90
CA ILE A 229 50.72 3.90 -17.02
C ILE A 229 50.00 5.04 -16.27
N ARG A 230 50.73 5.97 -15.66
CA ARG A 230 50.13 7.06 -14.88
C ARG A 230 49.33 8.03 -15.71
N ILE A 231 49.80 8.39 -16.90
CA ILE A 231 49.04 9.23 -17.83
C ILE A 231 47.73 8.54 -18.19
N LYS A 232 47.77 7.26 -18.56
CA LYS A 232 46.57 6.49 -18.88
C LYS A 232 45.60 6.41 -17.69
N THR A 233 46.09 6.02 -16.51
CA THR A 233 45.28 5.92 -15.30
C THR A 233 44.68 7.28 -14.90
N TYR A 234 45.42 8.37 -15.05
CA TYR A 234 44.90 9.71 -14.78
C TYR A 234 43.75 10.07 -15.73
N ILE A 235 43.93 9.85 -17.03
CA ILE A 235 42.88 10.11 -18.04
C ILE A 235 41.64 9.24 -17.75
N GLU A 236 41.82 7.95 -17.45
CA GLU A 236 40.72 7.05 -17.08
C GLU A 236 39.99 7.54 -15.83
N ASN A 237 40.72 7.91 -14.77
CA ASN A 237 40.12 8.41 -13.54
C ASN A 237 39.36 9.72 -13.76
N MET A 238 39.92 10.67 -14.52
CA MET A 238 39.27 11.94 -14.83
C MET A 238 38.03 11.74 -15.70
N ASN A 239 38.09 10.85 -16.69
CA ASN A 239 36.93 10.46 -17.49
C ASN A 239 35.84 9.82 -16.62
N ASN A 240 36.20 8.88 -15.74
CA ASN A 240 35.25 8.22 -14.84
C ASN A 240 34.59 9.23 -13.88
N GLN A 241 35.37 10.16 -13.32
CA GLN A 241 34.82 11.24 -12.48
C GLN A 241 33.89 12.16 -13.27
N TYR A 242 34.23 12.45 -14.52
CA TYR A 242 33.42 13.27 -15.40
C TYR A 242 32.10 12.58 -15.76
N ASP A 243 32.16 11.30 -16.11
CA ASP A 243 31.00 10.46 -16.40
C ASP A 243 30.10 10.28 -15.18
N ALA A 244 30.69 10.07 -13.99
CA ALA A 244 29.95 10.06 -12.74
C ALA A 244 29.26 11.40 -12.45
N THR A 245 29.93 12.53 -12.74
CA THR A 245 29.33 13.87 -12.59
C THR A 245 28.15 14.08 -13.52
N ILE A 246 28.27 13.64 -14.78
CA ILE A 246 27.19 13.68 -15.78
C ILE A 246 26.01 12.83 -15.29
N ALA A 247 26.26 11.57 -14.93
CA ALA A 247 25.23 10.65 -14.47
C ALA A 247 24.50 11.18 -13.22
N ASN A 248 25.24 11.66 -12.22
CA ASN A 248 24.66 12.25 -11.00
C ASN A 248 23.80 13.49 -11.32
N THR A 249 24.25 14.33 -12.26
CA THR A 249 23.47 15.50 -12.68
C THR A 249 22.19 15.09 -13.39
N ILE A 250 22.24 14.07 -14.25
CA ILE A 250 21.05 13.54 -14.95
C ILE A 250 20.06 12.98 -13.92
N GLU A 251 20.53 12.15 -12.99
CA GLU A 251 19.72 11.57 -11.90
C GLU A 251 19.06 12.65 -11.04
N GLU A 252 19.82 13.68 -10.62
CA GLU A 252 19.29 14.79 -9.83
C GLU A 252 18.19 15.56 -10.57
N LEU A 253 18.41 15.84 -11.86
CA LEU A 253 17.42 16.50 -12.71
C LEU A 253 16.18 15.63 -12.92
N LYS A 254 16.35 14.32 -13.15
CA LYS A 254 15.24 13.35 -13.24
C LYS A 254 14.44 13.34 -11.94
N HIS A 255 15.11 13.30 -10.78
CA HIS A 255 14.46 13.33 -9.47
C HIS A 255 13.65 14.61 -9.24
N ARG A 256 14.12 15.74 -9.74
CA ARG A 256 13.46 17.03 -9.58
C ARG A 256 12.33 17.28 -10.58
N GLU A 257 12.50 16.85 -11.82
CA GLU A 257 11.65 17.29 -12.94
C GLU A 257 10.61 16.24 -13.38
N LEU A 258 10.85 14.95 -13.14
CA LEU A 258 9.86 13.90 -13.46
C LEU A 258 8.61 13.95 -12.58
N PRO A 259 8.70 14.04 -11.23
CA PRO A 259 7.51 14.01 -10.38
C PRO A 259 6.48 15.13 -10.69
N PRO A 260 6.89 16.39 -10.91
CA PRO A 260 5.95 17.44 -11.33
C PRO A 260 5.29 17.16 -12.68
N GLU A 261 6.00 16.53 -13.62
CA GLU A 261 5.46 16.19 -14.94
C GLU A 261 4.43 15.07 -14.86
N PHE A 262 4.67 14.05 -14.03
CA PHE A 262 3.69 13.00 -13.74
C PHE A 262 2.41 13.61 -13.17
N HIS A 263 2.55 14.50 -12.19
CA HIS A 263 1.40 15.19 -11.60
C HIS A 263 0.60 15.99 -12.63
N THR A 264 1.28 16.78 -13.46
CA THR A 264 0.65 17.61 -14.50
C THR A 264 -0.04 16.76 -15.57
N SER A 265 0.46 15.55 -15.81
CA SER A 265 -0.10 14.60 -16.78
C SER A 265 -1.26 13.77 -16.22
N GLY A 266 -1.70 14.01 -14.99
CA GLY A 266 -2.86 13.33 -14.38
C GLY A 266 -2.52 12.09 -13.54
N TYR A 267 -1.25 11.89 -13.21
CA TYR A 267 -0.80 10.82 -12.32
C TYR A 267 -0.68 11.32 -10.88
N VAL A 268 -0.83 10.40 -9.93
CA VAL A 268 -0.66 10.65 -8.50
C VAL A 268 0.09 9.49 -7.84
N PRO A 269 0.85 9.73 -6.77
CA PRO A 269 1.50 8.66 -6.04
C PRO A 269 0.49 7.65 -5.48
N ASP A 270 0.76 6.35 -5.56
CA ASP A 270 -0.14 5.31 -5.04
C ASP A 270 -0.07 5.28 -3.51
N PRO A 271 -1.13 5.67 -2.77
CA PRO A 271 -1.14 5.64 -1.31
C PRO A 271 -0.98 4.23 -0.72
N ALA A 272 -1.24 3.16 -1.48
CA ALA A 272 -1.07 1.79 -1.01
C ALA A 272 0.41 1.35 -0.97
N MET A 273 1.30 2.02 -1.71
CA MET A 273 2.71 1.67 -1.77
C MET A 273 3.53 2.38 -0.69
N GLU A 274 4.35 1.62 0.02
CA GLU A 274 5.25 2.16 1.05
C GLU A 274 6.38 3.00 0.42
N GLY A 275 6.55 4.24 0.88
CA GLY A 275 7.54 5.16 0.34
C GLY A 275 7.09 5.94 -0.91
N SER A 276 5.85 5.73 -1.39
CA SER A 276 5.26 6.60 -2.41
C SER A 276 5.13 8.03 -1.87
N ASN A 277 5.49 9.03 -2.67
CA ASN A 277 5.24 10.42 -2.34
C ASN A 277 5.30 11.28 -3.61
N ILE A 278 4.84 12.52 -3.52
CA ILE A 278 4.78 13.46 -4.65
C ILE A 278 6.16 13.85 -5.24
N LYS A 279 7.25 13.54 -4.55
CA LYS A 279 8.64 13.77 -4.97
C LYS A 279 9.32 12.50 -5.49
N THR A 280 8.67 11.34 -5.41
CA THR A 280 9.26 10.08 -5.87
C THR A 280 9.32 10.07 -7.39
N ALA A 281 10.52 9.92 -7.96
CA ALA A 281 10.69 9.86 -9.42
C ALA A 281 10.53 8.46 -10.01
N LYS A 282 10.32 7.44 -9.17
CA LYS A 282 10.15 6.06 -9.60
C LYS A 282 8.75 5.86 -10.20
N PRO A 283 8.62 5.40 -11.47
CA PRO A 283 7.33 5.30 -12.17
C PRO A 283 6.34 4.35 -11.50
N GLU A 284 6.82 3.25 -10.94
CA GLU A 284 6.00 2.20 -10.30
C GLU A 284 5.15 2.71 -9.14
N TYR A 285 5.54 3.83 -8.52
CA TYR A 285 4.82 4.46 -7.42
C TYR A 285 3.71 5.40 -7.89
N TRP A 286 3.49 5.55 -9.20
CA TRP A 286 2.50 6.48 -9.75
C TRP A 286 1.37 5.71 -10.43
N VAL A 287 0.15 6.15 -10.15
CA VAL A 287 -1.08 5.60 -10.74
C VAL A 287 -1.90 6.72 -11.37
N PRO A 288 -2.65 6.45 -12.44
CA PRO A 288 -3.61 7.40 -12.97
C PRO A 288 -4.59 7.84 -11.88
N ARG A 289 -4.84 9.16 -11.76
CA ARG A 289 -5.74 9.70 -10.74
C ARG A 289 -7.15 9.11 -10.83
N ARG A 290 -7.66 8.93 -12.05
CA ARG A 290 -8.96 8.29 -12.33
C ARG A 290 -9.01 6.84 -11.81
N GLU A 291 -7.92 6.10 -12.01
CA GLU A 291 -7.81 4.72 -11.56
C GLU A 291 -7.82 4.65 -10.03
N LEU A 292 -7.01 5.48 -9.36
CA LEU A 292 -6.97 5.53 -7.90
C LEU A 292 -8.32 5.92 -7.31
N HIS A 293 -8.99 6.93 -7.89
CA HIS A 293 -10.34 7.32 -7.48
C HIS A 293 -11.32 6.14 -7.61
N THR A 294 -11.24 5.39 -8.70
CA THR A 294 -12.10 4.22 -8.95
C THR A 294 -11.82 3.06 -8.02
N ARG A 295 -10.55 2.81 -7.73
CA ARG A 295 -10.13 1.81 -6.74
C ARG A 295 -10.73 2.13 -5.36
N ILE A 296 -10.61 3.37 -4.91
CA ILE A 296 -11.16 3.82 -3.62
C ILE A 296 -12.69 3.79 -3.63
N TYR A 297 -13.33 4.20 -4.73
CA TYR A 297 -14.79 4.14 -4.87
C TYR A 297 -15.32 2.71 -4.69
N ASN A 298 -14.72 1.74 -5.39
CA ASN A 298 -15.12 0.33 -5.29
C ASN A 298 -14.88 -0.20 -3.88
N LEU A 299 -13.72 0.11 -3.28
CA LEU A 299 -13.40 -0.29 -1.90
C LEU A 299 -14.44 0.23 -0.89
N LEU A 300 -14.83 1.51 -0.99
CA LEU A 300 -15.84 2.09 -0.12
C LEU A 300 -17.22 1.44 -0.32
N ARG A 301 -17.57 1.04 -1.54
CA ARG A 301 -18.81 0.30 -1.82
C ARG A 301 -18.77 -1.09 -1.19
N ASP A 302 -17.66 -1.80 -1.30
CA ASP A 302 -17.52 -3.13 -0.72
C ASP A 302 -17.58 -3.10 0.80
N LEU A 303 -16.94 -2.09 1.41
CA LEU A 303 -17.06 -1.85 2.85
C LEU A 303 -18.51 -1.52 3.26
N ALA A 304 -19.22 -0.69 2.49
CA ALA A 304 -20.63 -0.37 2.75
C ALA A 304 -21.52 -1.62 2.63
N ARG A 305 -21.29 -2.48 1.62
CA ARG A 305 -21.98 -3.77 1.49
C ARG A 305 -21.70 -4.67 2.69
N LYS A 306 -20.43 -4.88 3.03
CA LYS A 306 -20.01 -5.76 4.12
C LYS A 306 -20.57 -5.34 5.48
N THR A 307 -20.74 -4.04 5.69
CA THR A 307 -21.30 -3.49 6.94
C THR A 307 -22.82 -3.50 6.97
N PHE A 308 -23.49 -3.20 5.86
CA PHE A 308 -24.95 -3.08 5.83
C PHE A 308 -25.67 -4.41 5.59
N THR A 309 -25.10 -5.35 4.82
CA THR A 309 -25.74 -6.65 4.54
C THR A 309 -26.15 -7.39 5.82
N PRO A 310 -25.30 -7.59 6.84
CA PRO A 310 -25.71 -8.33 8.04
C PRO A 310 -26.83 -7.63 8.83
N ILE A 311 -26.84 -6.29 8.83
CA ILE A 311 -27.85 -5.48 9.50
C ILE A 311 -29.21 -5.68 8.82
N GLU A 312 -29.23 -5.56 7.50
CA GLU A 312 -30.45 -5.67 6.70
C GLU A 312 -30.97 -7.11 6.64
N THR A 313 -30.06 -8.09 6.53
CA THR A 313 -30.38 -9.52 6.62
C THR A 313 -31.10 -9.83 7.92
N LYS A 314 -30.53 -9.44 9.07
CA LYS A 314 -31.16 -9.68 10.37
C LYS A 314 -32.53 -8.99 10.45
N ARG A 315 -32.62 -7.73 10.03
CA ARG A 315 -33.87 -6.96 10.06
C ARG A 315 -34.99 -7.64 9.26
N LEU A 316 -34.75 -7.96 7.99
CA LEU A 316 -35.77 -8.50 7.09
C LEU A 316 -36.17 -9.93 7.45
N PHE A 317 -35.22 -10.80 7.82
CA PHE A 317 -35.58 -12.15 8.24
C PHE A 317 -36.38 -12.16 9.54
N THR A 318 -36.01 -11.36 10.54
CA THR A 318 -36.79 -11.25 11.79
C THR A 318 -38.18 -10.66 11.54
N GLU A 319 -38.32 -9.65 10.69
CA GLU A 319 -39.64 -9.08 10.32
C GLU A 319 -40.55 -10.10 9.62
N LYS A 320 -39.97 -11.10 8.96
CA LYS A 320 -40.68 -12.18 8.27
C LYS A 320 -40.86 -13.44 9.12
N GLY A 321 -40.48 -13.42 10.40
CA GLY A 321 -40.65 -14.55 11.31
C GLY A 321 -39.62 -15.68 11.14
N PHE A 322 -38.51 -15.41 10.45
CA PHE A 322 -37.40 -16.35 10.33
C PHE A 322 -36.43 -16.17 11.50
N ILE A 323 -35.90 -17.29 11.98
CA ILE A 323 -34.86 -17.34 13.01
C ILE A 323 -33.61 -18.03 12.47
N GLU A 324 -32.46 -17.59 12.98
CA GLU A 324 -31.16 -18.18 12.66
C GLU A 324 -30.95 -19.43 13.51
N GLY A 325 -30.86 -20.59 12.87
CA GLY A 325 -30.82 -21.88 13.55
C GLY A 325 -30.07 -22.95 12.79
N GLU A 326 -29.64 -23.99 13.49
CA GLU A 326 -28.91 -25.10 12.88
C GLU A 326 -29.87 -26.07 12.20
N ASN A 327 -29.71 -26.24 10.88
CA ASN A 327 -30.53 -27.15 10.08
C ASN A 327 -30.19 -28.64 10.34
N GLU A 328 -30.86 -29.54 9.60
CA GLU A 328 -30.68 -31.00 9.71
C GLU A 328 -29.24 -31.45 9.42
N GLU A 329 -28.49 -30.68 8.60
CA GLU A 329 -27.10 -30.97 8.21
C GLU A 329 -26.05 -30.32 9.13
N GLY A 330 -26.46 -29.62 10.18
CA GLY A 330 -25.55 -28.92 11.08
C GLY A 330 -25.09 -27.54 10.59
N LYS A 331 -25.74 -26.97 9.57
CA LYS A 331 -25.42 -25.63 9.03
C LYS A 331 -26.36 -24.58 9.61
N ILE A 332 -25.81 -23.41 9.95
CA ILE A 332 -26.61 -22.27 10.41
C ILE A 332 -27.35 -21.66 9.20
N GLU A 333 -28.67 -21.63 9.27
CA GLU A 333 -29.55 -21.10 8.22
C GLU A 333 -30.71 -20.31 8.84
N TRP A 334 -31.21 -19.32 8.10
CA TRP A 334 -32.44 -18.61 8.44
C TRP A 334 -33.63 -19.46 8.00
N MET A 335 -34.44 -19.93 8.95
CA MET A 335 -35.63 -20.77 8.69
C MET A 335 -36.82 -20.30 9.54
N PRO A 336 -38.07 -20.60 9.14
CA PRO A 336 -39.24 -20.28 9.96
C PRO A 336 -39.15 -20.95 11.34
N GLN A 337 -39.71 -20.30 12.37
CA GLN A 337 -39.72 -20.82 13.74
C GLN A 337 -40.26 -22.27 13.83
N ALA A 338 -41.33 -22.57 13.11
CA ALA A 338 -41.95 -23.91 13.10
C ALA A 338 -41.00 -25.00 12.59
N GLU A 339 -40.19 -24.71 11.56
CA GLU A 339 -39.23 -25.68 11.02
C GLU A 339 -38.01 -25.82 11.94
N TYR A 340 -37.56 -24.73 12.56
CA TYR A 340 -36.52 -24.79 13.57
C TYR A 340 -36.93 -25.66 14.76
N ASP A 341 -38.14 -25.47 15.29
CA ASP A 341 -38.66 -26.24 16.43
C ASP A 341 -38.80 -27.72 16.07
N ARG A 342 -39.21 -28.03 14.83
CA ARG A 342 -39.24 -29.40 14.30
C ARG A 342 -37.86 -30.05 14.27
N ILE A 343 -36.85 -29.36 13.76
CA ILE A 343 -35.46 -29.88 13.69
C ILE A 343 -34.88 -30.07 15.09
N GLN A 344 -35.13 -29.13 16.01
CA GLN A 344 -34.70 -29.26 17.40
C GLN A 344 -35.38 -30.44 18.10
N ALA A 345 -36.69 -30.64 17.89
CA ALA A 345 -37.42 -31.78 18.43
C ALA A 345 -36.86 -33.12 17.89
N LEU A 346 -36.54 -33.19 16.59
CA LEU A 346 -35.89 -34.36 15.97
C LEU A 346 -34.50 -34.64 16.56
N LYS A 347 -33.68 -33.60 16.76
CA LYS A 347 -32.35 -33.73 17.41
C LYS A 347 -32.47 -34.22 18.84
N GLN A 348 -33.43 -33.69 19.62
CA GLN A 348 -33.68 -34.10 20.99
C GLN A 348 -34.21 -35.54 21.07
N ALA A 349 -35.13 -35.93 20.18
CA ALA A 349 -35.64 -37.30 20.10
C ALA A 349 -34.53 -38.31 19.75
N THR A 350 -33.61 -37.94 18.86
CA THR A 350 -32.46 -38.77 18.49
C THR A 350 -31.43 -38.89 19.64
N GLN A 351 -31.22 -37.83 20.42
CA GLN A 351 -30.33 -37.86 21.59
C GLN A 351 -30.94 -38.58 22.80
N ALA A 352 -32.28 -38.63 22.91
CA ALA A 352 -32.99 -39.34 23.97
C ALA A 352 -33.00 -40.88 23.81
N GLN A 353 -32.45 -41.41 22.71
CA GLN A 353 -32.20 -42.85 22.55
C GLN A 353 -30.71 -43.21 22.76
N PRO A 354 -30.31 -43.54 24.00
CA PRO A 354 -29.23 -44.51 24.21
C PRO A 354 -29.64 -45.61 25.20
N GLY A 355 -29.72 -46.86 24.72
CA GLY A 355 -29.58 -48.07 25.54
C GLY A 355 -30.81 -48.97 25.69
N ALA A 356 -31.08 -49.83 24.71
CA ALA A 356 -31.92 -51.03 24.89
C ALA A 356 -31.31 -52.23 24.13
N GLU A 357 -30.05 -52.55 24.40
CA GLU A 357 -29.51 -53.90 24.17
C GLU A 357 -28.73 -54.33 25.41
N GLY A 358 -29.49 -54.60 26.49
CA GLY A 358 -29.03 -55.50 27.54
C GLY A 358 -29.14 -56.92 27.02
N ALA A 359 -28.01 -57.53 26.68
CA ALA A 359 -27.93 -58.95 26.38
C ALA A 359 -28.40 -59.79 27.60
N PRO A 360 -29.26 -60.80 27.43
CA PRO A 360 -29.64 -61.69 28.51
C PRO A 360 -28.49 -62.66 28.81
N ASN A 361 -27.99 -62.63 30.04
CA ASN A 361 -27.04 -63.61 30.55
C ASN A 361 -27.81 -64.89 30.95
N PRO A 362 -27.54 -66.07 30.36
CA PRO A 362 -28.12 -67.33 30.79
C PRO A 362 -27.18 -67.97 31.81
N ASP A 363 -27.62 -68.08 33.06
CA ASP A 363 -27.28 -69.19 33.97
C ASP A 363 -27.74 -68.82 35.39
N GLY A 364 -29.00 -69.16 35.67
CA GLY A 364 -29.53 -69.26 37.01
C GLY A 364 -29.24 -70.65 37.55
N MET A 365 -28.36 -70.74 38.55
CA MET A 365 -28.28 -71.88 39.45
C MET A 365 -28.21 -71.34 40.89
N PRO A 366 -29.12 -71.75 41.79
CA PRO A 366 -29.28 -71.14 43.11
C PRO A 366 -28.39 -71.83 44.15
N PRO A 367 -27.92 -71.13 45.19
CA PRO A 367 -27.51 -71.78 46.43
C PRO A 367 -28.55 -71.58 47.54
N ASP A 368 -29.13 -72.71 47.92
CA ASP A 368 -29.54 -73.18 49.25
C ASP A 368 -29.74 -72.18 50.40
N GLU A 369 -30.94 -72.21 50.95
CA GLU A 369 -31.27 -71.79 52.33
C GLU A 369 -30.53 -72.65 53.37
N PRO A 370 -30.23 -72.07 54.55
CA PRO A 370 -30.49 -72.78 55.79
C PRO A 370 -31.34 -71.96 56.79
N PRO A 371 -31.94 -72.63 57.79
CA PRO A 371 -33.34 -72.47 58.21
C PRO A 371 -33.56 -71.46 59.36
N PRO A 372 -34.82 -71.10 59.68
CA PRO A 372 -35.18 -70.28 60.85
C PRO A 372 -35.42 -71.19 62.09
N PRO A 373 -35.85 -70.66 63.24
CA PRO A 373 -35.20 -69.67 64.11
C PRO A 373 -35.09 -70.19 65.57
N MET A 374 -34.35 -69.47 66.43
CA MET A 374 -34.76 -69.16 67.81
C MET A 374 -34.18 -67.81 68.22
#